data_AF-A0A383F6T1-F1
#
_entry.id   AF-A0A383F6T1-F1
#
_cell.length_a   1.000
_cell.length_b   1.000
_cell.length_c   1.000
_cell.angle_alpha   90.00
_cell.angle_beta   90.00
_cell.angle_gamma   90.00
#
_symmetry.space_group_name_H-M   'P 1'
#
loop_
_entity.id
_entity.type
_entity.pdbx_description
1 polymer ?
#
loop_
_entity_poly.entity_id
_entity_poly.type
_entity_poly.pdbx_seq_one_letter_code
_entity_poly.pdbx_strand_id
1 'polypeptide(L)'
;GVIPAIFASSLLLFPASASTWFGQGGGFEWLSEIALALGPGQPLYVILFSILIAFFCFFYTALQFDSKDISENLRRSGAYLPGIRPGNQTAEYIDSVMTKLTVWGSGYLILVCLMPQFLIVSANVPFYLGGTSLLIAVVVVMDFMAQVQSHLMSQQYESLLKKANLKGYGNNPLGGR
;
A
#
# COMPACT_ATOMS: atom_id res chain seq x y z
N GLY A 1 -1.47 1.47 1.22
CA GLY A 1 -1.12 0.46 0.20
C GLY A 1 -0.12 -0.50 0.80
N VAL A 2 -0.47 -1.78 0.81
CA VAL A 2 0.31 -2.90 1.38
C VAL A 2 1.44 -3.35 0.45
N ILE A 3 1.26 -3.14 -0.85
CA ILE A 3 2.11 -3.62 -1.94
C ILE A 3 3.57 -3.10 -1.90
N PRO A 4 3.87 -1.83 -1.56
CA PRO A 4 5.25 -1.34 -1.54
C PRO A 4 6.15 -2.06 -0.54
N ALA A 5 5.63 -2.40 0.65
CA ALA A 5 6.38 -3.10 1.69
C ALA A 5 6.71 -4.55 1.27
N ILE A 6 5.78 -5.20 0.55
CA ILE A 6 5.98 -6.56 0.02
C ILE A 6 7.02 -6.55 -1.09
N PHE A 7 6.98 -5.60 -2.03
CA PHE A 7 7.98 -5.46 -3.08
C PHE A 7 9.38 -5.17 -2.53
N ALA A 8 9.50 -4.30 -1.53
CA ALA A 8 10.78 -4.04 -0.88
C ALA A 8 11.34 -5.31 -0.20
N SER A 9 10.46 -6.08 0.44
CA SER A 9 10.85 -7.33 1.13
C SER A 9 11.27 -8.43 0.14
N SER A 10 10.54 -8.59 -0.98
CA SER A 10 10.87 -9.60 -2.00
C SER A 10 12.17 -9.25 -2.74
N LEU A 11 12.41 -7.96 -3.02
CA LEU A 11 13.65 -7.51 -3.65
C LEU A 11 14.87 -7.75 -2.75
N LEU A 12 14.73 -7.64 -1.42
CA LEU A 12 15.83 -7.95 -0.49
C LEU A 12 16.06 -9.44 -0.28
N LEU A 13 15.00 -10.25 -0.34
CA LEU A 13 15.12 -11.70 -0.26
C LEU A 13 15.80 -12.28 -1.50
N PHE A 14 15.76 -11.58 -2.65
CA PHE A 14 16.33 -12.05 -3.90
C PHE A 14 17.87 -12.19 -3.86
N PRO A 15 18.66 -11.17 -3.46
CA PRO A 15 20.11 -11.31 -3.27
C PRO A 15 20.47 -12.31 -2.18
N ALA A 16 19.71 -12.34 -1.07
CA ALA A 16 19.95 -13.29 0.01
C ALA A 16 19.80 -14.74 -0.50
N SER A 17 18.72 -15.04 -1.22
CA SER A 17 18.47 -16.36 -1.81
C SER A 17 19.50 -16.70 -2.90
N ALA A 18 19.83 -15.75 -3.77
CA ALA A 18 20.84 -15.93 -4.80
C ALA A 18 22.23 -16.21 -4.20
N SER A 19 22.61 -15.52 -3.12
CA SER A 19 23.88 -15.77 -2.43
C SER A 19 23.93 -17.16 -1.79
N THR A 20 22.80 -17.69 -1.29
CA THR A 20 22.76 -19.06 -0.74
C THR A 20 22.92 -20.13 -1.81
N TRP A 21 22.44 -19.88 -3.04
CA TRP A 21 22.54 -20.83 -4.15
C TRP A 21 23.87 -20.73 -4.90
N PHE A 22 24.41 -19.52 -5.06
CA PHE A 22 25.63 -19.27 -5.85
C PHE A 22 26.89 -19.03 -5.02
N GLY A 23 26.78 -18.68 -3.73
CA GLY A 23 27.91 -18.39 -2.83
C GLY A 23 28.68 -19.61 -2.31
N GLN A 24 28.19 -20.83 -2.56
CA GLN A 24 28.94 -22.07 -2.26
C GLN A 24 29.93 -22.47 -3.37
N GLY A 25 29.83 -21.87 -4.57
CA GLY A 25 30.79 -22.06 -5.66
C GLY A 25 31.89 -20.99 -5.61
N GLY A 26 33.14 -21.41 -5.46
CA GLY A 26 34.30 -20.49 -5.37
C GLY A 26 34.33 -19.47 -6.52
N GLY A 27 34.41 -18.18 -6.17
CA GLY A 27 34.46 -17.05 -7.11
C GLY A 27 33.51 -15.88 -6.77
N PHE A 28 32.53 -16.09 -5.89
CA PHE A 28 31.53 -15.09 -5.50
C PHE A 28 31.67 -14.59 -4.04
N GLU A 29 32.89 -14.41 -3.55
CA GLU A 29 33.16 -13.83 -2.22
C GLU A 29 32.52 -12.45 -2.04
N TRP A 30 32.52 -11.60 -3.08
CA TRP A 30 31.83 -10.31 -3.06
C TRP A 30 30.32 -10.44 -2.86
N LEU A 31 29.70 -11.52 -3.35
CA LEU A 31 28.27 -11.80 -3.22
C LEU A 31 27.93 -12.30 -1.81
N SER A 32 28.86 -13.03 -1.20
CA SER A 32 28.78 -13.48 0.19
C SER A 32 28.95 -12.30 1.16
N GLU A 33 29.89 -11.38 0.90
CA GLU A 33 30.07 -10.15 1.68
C GLU A 33 28.85 -9.23 1.58
N ILE A 34 28.26 -9.09 0.39
CA ILE A 34 27.00 -8.34 0.19
C ILE A 34 25.85 -9.02 0.95
N ALA A 35 25.75 -10.34 0.93
CA ALA A 35 24.71 -11.07 1.66
C ALA A 35 24.87 -10.97 3.18
N LEU A 36 26.10 -10.98 3.68
CA LEU A 36 26.40 -10.73 5.09
C LEU A 36 26.09 -9.27 5.46
N ALA A 37 26.40 -8.31 4.59
CA ALA A 37 26.09 -6.89 4.76
C ALA A 37 24.58 -6.58 4.69
N LEU A 38 23.83 -7.40 3.96
CA LEU A 38 22.36 -7.41 3.90
C LEU A 38 21.72 -8.32 4.96
N GLY A 39 22.52 -8.83 5.92
CA GLY A 39 22.00 -9.61 7.03
C GLY A 39 21.11 -8.77 7.96
N PRO A 40 20.01 -9.35 8.50
CA PRO A 40 19.16 -8.67 9.46
C PRO A 40 19.97 -8.29 10.72
N GLY A 41 20.00 -7.00 11.05
CA GLY A 41 20.72 -6.45 12.20
C GLY A 41 21.85 -5.47 11.85
N GLN A 42 22.27 -5.36 10.59
CA GLN A 42 23.25 -4.36 10.18
C GLN A 42 22.60 -3.00 9.87
N PRO A 43 23.23 -1.87 10.27
CA PRO A 43 22.71 -0.53 9.97
C PRO A 43 22.64 -0.24 8.46
N LEU A 44 23.53 -0.85 7.66
CA LEU A 44 23.50 -0.75 6.19
C LEU A 44 22.20 -1.31 5.61
N TYR A 45 21.75 -2.48 6.08
CA TYR A 45 20.49 -3.11 5.68
C TYR A 45 19.29 -2.21 6.00
N VAL A 46 19.27 -1.60 7.18
CA VAL A 46 18.20 -0.71 7.63
C VAL A 46 18.07 0.52 6.74
N ILE A 47 19.20 1.16 6.39
CA ILE A 47 19.23 2.35 5.53
C ILE A 47 18.77 1.99 4.11
N LEU A 48 19.34 0.92 3.54
CA LEU A 48 19.01 0.49 2.18
C LEU A 48 17.54 0.07 2.07
N PHE A 49 17.02 -0.66 3.05
CA PHE A 49 15.62 -1.06 3.11
C PHE A 49 14.67 0.14 3.24
N SER A 50 15.02 1.13 4.07
CA SER A 50 14.22 2.34 4.24
C SER A 50 14.13 3.16 2.94
N ILE A 51 15.25 3.30 2.23
CA ILE A 51 15.29 3.97 0.91
C ILE A 51 14.45 3.21 -0.10
N LEU A 52 14.56 1.87 -0.15
CA LEU A 52 13.77 1.02 -1.03
C LEU A 52 12.27 1.18 -0.77
N ILE A 53 11.85 1.16 0.51
CA ILE A 53 10.45 1.35 0.90
C ILE A 53 9.96 2.73 0.46
N ALA A 54 10.74 3.79 0.71
CA ALA A 54 10.37 5.14 0.28
C ALA A 54 10.20 5.20 -1.24
N PHE A 55 11.18 4.69 -1.99
CA PHE A 55 11.17 4.68 -3.45
C PHE A 55 9.96 3.93 -4.01
N PHE A 56 9.72 2.70 -3.55
CA PHE A 56 8.58 1.91 -4.00
C PHE A 56 7.24 2.50 -3.55
N CYS A 57 7.18 3.16 -2.40
CA CYS A 57 5.97 3.85 -1.95
C CYS A 57 5.60 4.99 -2.90
N PHE A 58 6.56 5.87 -3.23
CA PHE A 58 6.35 6.95 -4.20
C PHE A 58 5.99 6.41 -5.59
N PHE A 59 6.78 5.45 -6.08
CA PHE A 59 6.58 4.85 -7.39
C PHE A 59 5.21 4.17 -7.52
N TYR A 60 4.80 3.40 -6.51
CA TYR A 60 3.48 2.76 -6.48
C TYR A 60 2.35 3.78 -6.45
N THR A 61 2.46 4.84 -5.64
CA THR A 61 1.42 5.89 -5.60
C THR A 61 1.29 6.63 -6.93
N ALA A 62 2.40 6.93 -7.60
CA ALA A 62 2.37 7.62 -8.89
C ALA A 62 1.80 6.74 -10.02
N LEU A 63 2.08 5.43 -10.01
CA LEU A 63 1.51 4.51 -11.00
C LEU A 63 0.03 4.22 -10.77
N GLN A 64 -0.41 4.11 -9.52
CA GLN A 64 -1.78 3.72 -9.19
C GLN A 64 -2.77 4.87 -9.32
N PHE A 65 -2.32 6.11 -9.12
CA PHE A 65 -3.17 7.28 -9.11
C PHE A 65 -2.75 8.28 -10.19
N ASP A 66 -3.46 8.26 -11.31
CA ASP A 66 -3.36 9.30 -12.31
C ASP A 66 -4.26 10.50 -11.90
N SER A 67 -3.63 11.57 -11.42
CA SER A 67 -4.32 12.81 -11.00
C SER A 67 -5.16 13.43 -12.13
N LYS A 68 -4.79 13.21 -13.39
CA LYS A 68 -5.52 13.72 -14.56
C LYS A 68 -6.80 12.91 -14.77
N ASP A 69 -6.73 11.59 -14.73
CA ASP A 69 -7.91 10.71 -14.86
C ASP A 69 -8.90 10.93 -13.70
N ILE A 70 -8.41 11.14 -12.48
CA ILE A 70 -9.27 11.45 -11.33
C ILE A 70 -9.98 12.80 -11.55
N SER A 71 -9.27 13.82 -12.01
CA SER A 71 -9.86 15.13 -12.30
C SER A 71 -10.91 15.07 -13.42
N GLU A 72 -10.68 14.23 -14.44
CA GLU A 72 -11.60 14.07 -15.56
C GLU A 72 -12.82 13.25 -15.17
N ASN A 73 -12.65 12.21 -14.34
CA ASN A 73 -13.76 11.47 -13.74
C ASN A 73 -14.61 12.36 -12.84
N LEU A 74 -14.02 13.21 -12.00
CA LEU A 74 -14.78 14.21 -11.22
C LEU A 74 -15.61 15.11 -12.14
N ARG A 75 -15.01 15.62 -13.21
CA ARG A 75 -15.69 16.47 -14.19
C ARG A 75 -16.85 15.74 -14.87
N ARG A 76 -16.65 14.49 -15.28
CA ARG A 76 -17.69 13.63 -15.91
C ARG A 76 -18.82 13.29 -14.94
N SER A 77 -18.51 13.11 -13.65
CA SER A 77 -19.50 12.88 -12.59
C SER A 77 -20.21 14.15 -12.11
N GLY A 78 -19.92 15.32 -12.69
CA GLY A 78 -20.52 16.60 -12.29
C GLY A 78 -20.04 17.15 -10.95
N ALA A 79 -19.00 16.54 -10.35
CA ALA A 79 -18.40 16.97 -9.10
C ALA A 79 -17.25 17.96 -9.36
N TYR A 80 -17.13 18.99 -8.52
CA TYR A 80 -16.06 19.97 -8.61
C TYR A 80 -15.50 20.27 -7.21
N LEU A 81 -14.18 20.54 -7.15
CA LEU A 81 -13.57 20.99 -5.90
C LEU A 81 -13.93 22.48 -5.67
N PRO A 82 -14.47 22.85 -4.50
CA PRO A 82 -14.76 24.24 -4.19
C PRO A 82 -13.46 25.05 -4.16
N GLY A 83 -13.45 26.17 -4.89
CA GLY A 83 -12.31 27.10 -4.95
C GLY A 83 -11.27 26.83 -6.04
N ILE A 84 -11.40 25.76 -6.84
CA ILE A 84 -10.43 25.39 -7.88
C ILE A 84 -11.15 25.26 -9.23
N ARG A 85 -10.56 25.83 -10.30
CA ARG A 85 -11.18 25.75 -11.63
C ARG A 85 -11.10 24.29 -12.15
N PRO A 86 -12.21 23.71 -12.65
CA PRO A 86 -12.22 22.34 -13.11
C PRO A 86 -11.28 22.12 -14.31
N GLY A 87 -10.57 20.99 -14.33
CA GLY A 87 -9.59 20.62 -15.35
C GLY A 87 -8.18 20.53 -14.78
N ASN A 88 -7.19 21.09 -15.48
CA ASN A 88 -5.77 20.99 -15.12
C ASN A 88 -5.45 21.49 -13.70
N GLN A 89 -6.12 22.55 -13.22
CA GLN A 89 -5.88 23.03 -11.85
C GLN A 89 -6.36 22.05 -10.78
N THR A 90 -7.41 21.28 -11.05
CA THR A 90 -7.86 20.21 -10.15
C THR A 90 -6.84 19.07 -10.12
N ALA A 91 -6.28 18.69 -11.26
CA ALA A 91 -5.24 17.67 -11.34
C ALA A 91 -3.97 18.09 -10.58
N GLU A 92 -3.47 19.32 -10.77
CA GLU A 92 -2.30 19.85 -10.05
C GLU A 92 -2.50 19.93 -8.53
N TYR A 93 -3.71 20.29 -8.09
CA TYR A 93 -4.04 20.30 -6.67
C TYR A 93 -4.05 18.89 -6.08
N ILE A 94 -4.71 17.94 -6.75
CA ILE A 94 -4.74 16.53 -6.33
C ILE A 94 -3.31 16.00 -6.25
N ASP A 95 -2.49 16.25 -7.26
CA ASP A 95 -1.09 15.81 -7.32
C ASP A 95 -0.24 16.38 -6.17
N SER A 96 -0.40 17.68 -5.87
CA SER A 96 0.28 18.34 -4.77
C SER A 96 -0.11 17.77 -3.40
N VAL A 97 -1.40 17.50 -3.19
CA VAL A 97 -1.91 16.92 -1.95
C VAL A 97 -1.42 15.47 -1.80
N MET A 98 -1.54 14.69 -2.87
CA MET A 98 -1.07 13.31 -2.95
C MET A 98 0.41 13.19 -2.60
N THR A 99 1.26 14.00 -3.21
CA THR A 99 2.69 14.00 -2.96
C THR A 99 3.00 14.26 -1.48
N LYS A 100 2.36 15.27 -0.87
CA LYS A 100 2.55 15.57 0.56
C LYS A 100 2.08 14.42 1.45
N LEU A 101 0.96 13.79 1.11
CA LEU A 101 0.40 12.67 1.85
C LEU A 101 1.28 11.43 1.75
N THR A 102 1.87 11.18 0.57
CA THR A 102 2.85 10.10 0.35
C THR A 102 4.16 10.33 1.11
N VAL A 103 4.65 11.57 1.24
CA VAL A 103 5.84 11.87 2.08
C VAL A 103 5.61 11.37 3.51
N TRP A 104 4.52 11.79 4.15
CA TRP A 104 4.21 11.36 5.53
C TRP A 104 3.88 9.87 5.62
N GLY A 105 3.16 9.33 4.63
CA GLY A 105 2.83 7.90 4.56
C GLY A 105 4.06 7.00 4.44
N SER A 106 5.04 7.39 3.62
CA SER A 106 6.30 6.66 3.46
C SER A 106 7.10 6.63 4.76
N GLY A 107 7.17 7.76 5.48
CA GLY A 107 7.80 7.83 6.79
C GLY A 107 7.16 6.91 7.82
N TYR A 108 5.82 6.86 7.86
CA TYR A 108 5.09 5.93 8.71
C TYR A 108 5.37 4.46 8.35
N LEU A 109 5.37 4.11 7.06
CA LEU A 109 5.67 2.75 6.62
C LEU A 109 7.09 2.32 6.98
N ILE A 110 8.08 3.20 6.80
CA ILE A 110 9.46 2.94 7.22
C ILE A 110 9.52 2.68 8.72
N LEU A 111 8.87 3.52 9.55
CA LEU A 111 8.84 3.34 11.00
C LEU A 111 8.25 1.99 11.42
N VAL A 112 7.12 1.61 10.84
CA VAL A 112 6.46 0.33 11.10
C VAL A 112 7.34 -0.85 10.66
N CYS A 113 8.04 -0.73 9.53
CA CYS A 113 8.97 -1.75 9.05
C CYS A 113 10.25 -1.87 9.90
N LEU A 114 10.74 -0.76 10.48
CA LEU A 114 11.94 -0.74 11.31
C LEU A 114 11.69 -1.17 12.76
N MET A 115 10.48 -0.94 13.28
CA MET A 115 10.10 -1.29 14.65
C MET A 115 10.43 -2.76 15.04
N PRO A 116 10.02 -3.79 14.27
CA PRO A 116 10.34 -5.17 14.62
C PRO A 116 11.83 -5.49 14.47
N GLN A 117 12.52 -4.86 13.51
CA GLN A 117 13.96 -5.03 13.35
C GLN A 117 14.72 -4.53 14.59
N PHE A 118 14.30 -3.41 15.16
CA PHE A 118 14.88 -2.84 16.36
C PHE A 118 14.63 -3.72 17.60
N LEU A 119 13.46 -4.36 17.69
CA LEU A 119 13.15 -5.32 18.76
C LEU A 119 14.05 -6.57 18.69
N ILE A 120 14.32 -7.10 17.50
CA ILE A 120 15.16 -8.30 17.32
C ILE A 120 16.60 -8.04 17.78
N VAL A 121 17.16 -6.88 17.41
CA VAL A 121 18.53 -6.49 17.78
C VAL A 121 18.66 -6.24 19.28
N SER A 122 17.65 -5.64 19.92
CA SER A 122 17.70 -5.30 21.36
C SER A 122 17.36 -6.47 22.28
N ALA A 123 16.44 -7.36 21.90
CA ALA A 123 15.97 -8.45 22.75
C ALA A 123 16.76 -9.77 22.59
N ASN A 124 17.59 -9.92 21.55
CA ASN A 124 18.42 -11.11 21.28
C ASN A 124 17.68 -12.47 21.30
N VAL A 125 16.34 -12.45 21.22
CA VAL A 125 15.52 -13.65 21.07
C VAL A 125 15.30 -13.87 19.57
N PRO A 126 15.80 -14.98 18.99
CA PRO A 126 15.50 -15.33 17.62
C PRO A 126 14.02 -15.72 17.57
N PHE A 127 13.15 -14.75 17.32
CA PHE A 127 11.77 -15.04 16.93
C PHE A 127 11.85 -15.82 15.62
N TYR A 128 11.73 -17.15 15.69
CA TYR A 128 11.66 -18.04 14.52
C TYR A 128 10.46 -17.69 13.61
N LEU A 129 9.44 -17.03 14.17
CA LEU A 129 8.47 -16.19 13.46
C LEU A 129 9.05 -14.78 13.29
N GLY A 130 10.05 -14.63 12.40
CA GLY A 130 10.85 -13.41 12.26
C GLY A 130 10.01 -12.14 12.04
N GLY A 131 10.55 -10.98 12.41
CA GLY A 131 9.86 -9.68 12.35
C GLY A 131 9.25 -9.37 10.98
N THR A 132 9.86 -9.86 9.90
CA THR A 132 9.34 -9.78 8.53
C THR A 132 8.06 -10.60 8.35
N SER A 133 7.98 -11.82 8.93
CA SER A 133 6.78 -12.67 8.85
C SER A 133 5.60 -12.09 9.63
N LEU A 134 5.86 -11.48 10.80
CA LEU A 134 4.85 -10.76 11.58
C LEU A 134 4.36 -9.52 10.85
N LEU A 135 5.27 -8.74 10.25
CA LEU A 135 4.92 -7.61 9.39
C LEU A 135 4.04 -8.03 8.22
N ILE A 136 4.45 -9.06 7.48
CA ILE A 136 3.68 -9.59 6.36
C ILE A 136 2.29 -10.06 6.83
N ALA A 137 2.18 -10.71 7.99
CA ALA A 137 0.89 -11.14 8.54
C ALA A 137 -0.06 -9.96 8.81
N VAL A 138 0.40 -8.91 9.50
CA VAL A 138 -0.41 -7.71 9.77
C VAL A 138 -0.83 -7.02 8.48
N VAL A 139 0.11 -6.91 7.54
CA VAL A 139 -0.06 -6.29 6.23
C VAL A 139 -1.10 -7.05 5.39
N VAL A 140 -1.04 -8.38 5.34
CA VAL A 140 -2.01 -9.24 4.63
C VAL A 140 -3.39 -9.22 5.30
N VAL A 141 -3.45 -9.21 6.64
CA VAL A 141 -4.74 -9.10 7.36
C VAL A 141 -5.41 -7.76 7.07
N MET A 142 -4.66 -6.66 7.02
CA MET A 142 -5.22 -5.36 6.66
C MET A 142 -5.73 -5.33 5.21
N ASP A 143 -4.99 -5.94 4.28
CA ASP A 143 -5.41 -6.02 2.87
C ASP A 143 -6.67 -6.89 2.70
N PHE A 144 -6.72 -8.03 3.39
CA PHE A 144 -7.89 -8.90 3.42
C PHE A 144 -9.11 -8.19 3.99
N MET A 145 -8.96 -7.46 5.10
CA MET A 145 -10.05 -6.69 5.69
C MET A 145 -10.56 -5.59 4.76
N ALA A 146 -9.67 -4.89 4.05
CA ALA A 146 -10.05 -3.87 3.08
C ALA A 146 -10.83 -4.47 1.89
N GLN A 147 -10.42 -5.65 1.39
CA GLN A 147 -11.13 -6.37 0.34
C GLN A 147 -12.49 -6.90 0.81
N VAL A 148 -12.58 -7.41 2.04
CA VAL A 148 -13.86 -7.86 2.63
C VAL A 148 -14.81 -6.68 2.80
N GLN A 149 -14.33 -5.54 3.30
CA GLN A 149 -15.14 -4.34 3.45
C GLN A 149 -15.66 -3.81 2.10
N SER A 150 -14.83 -3.81 1.05
CA SER A 150 -15.28 -3.36 -0.27
C SER A 150 -16.36 -4.27 -0.86
N HIS A 151 -16.29 -5.58 -0.61
CA HIS A 151 -17.30 -6.56 -1.03
C HIS A 151 -18.58 -6.51 -0.19
N LEU A 152 -18.50 -6.20 1.10
CA LEU A 152 -19.67 -6.00 1.96
C LEU A 152 -20.39 -4.68 1.66
N MET A 153 -19.64 -3.62 1.36
CA MET A 153 -20.19 -2.32 0.98
C MET A 153 -20.98 -2.38 -0.34
N SER A 154 -20.52 -3.18 -1.31
CA SER A 154 -21.24 -3.35 -2.59
C SER A 154 -22.62 -4.01 -2.40
N GLN A 155 -22.74 -4.97 -1.48
CA GLN A 155 -24.03 -5.62 -1.15
C GLN A 155 -24.98 -4.68 -0.39
N GLN A 156 -24.44 -3.83 0.50
CA GLN A 156 -25.26 -2.84 1.22
C GLN A 156 -25.82 -1.76 0.28
N TYR A 157 -25.05 -1.32 -0.72
CA TYR A 157 -25.51 -0.40 -1.77
C TYR A 157 -26.67 -0.98 -2.59
N GLU A 158 -26.60 -2.27 -2.97
CA GLU A 158 -27.67 -2.94 -3.71
C GLU A 158 -28.96 -3.05 -2.88
N SER A 159 -28.83 -3.35 -1.57
CA SER A 159 -29.97 -3.41 -0.64
C SER A 159 -30.63 -2.04 -0.43
N LEU A 160 -29.85 -0.96 -0.35
CA LEU A 160 -30.34 0.41 -0.17
C LEU A 160 -31.00 0.94 -1.45
N LEU A 161 -30.45 0.64 -2.64
CA LEU A 161 -31.07 0.97 -3.93
C LEU A 161 -32.33 0.15 -4.22
N LYS A 162 -32.38 -1.13 -3.82
CA LYS A 162 -33.57 -1.97 -3.93
C LYS A 162 -34.70 -1.50 -3.00
N LYS A 163 -34.37 -1.08 -1.77
CA LYS A 163 -35.34 -0.54 -0.81
C LYS A 163 -35.87 0.84 -1.22
N ALA A 164 -35.06 1.66 -1.90
CA ALA A 164 -35.48 2.94 -2.48
C ALA A 164 -36.41 2.74 -3.70
N ASN A 165 -36.12 1.78 -4.59
CA ASN A 165 -37.00 1.47 -5.73
C ASN A 165 -38.35 0.87 -5.31
N LEU A 166 -38.40 0.08 -4.23
CA LEU A 166 -39.65 -0.50 -3.73
C LEU A 166 -40.62 0.54 -3.12
N LYS A 167 -40.16 1.74 -2.77
CA LYS A 167 -41.03 2.82 -2.25
C LYS A 167 -41.78 3.59 -3.36
N GLY A 168 -41.45 3.35 -4.63
CA GLY A 168 -42.11 3.98 -5.78
C GLY A 168 -43.26 3.16 -6.41
N TYR A 169 -43.41 1.88 -6.07
CA TYR A 169 -44.33 0.98 -6.79
C TYR A 169 -45.62 0.63 -6.02
N GLY A 170 -46.06 1.49 -5.12
CA GLY A 170 -47.16 1.15 -4.20
C GLY A 170 -47.92 2.35 -3.65
N ASN A 171 -48.32 3.29 -4.50
CA ASN A 171 -49.43 4.18 -4.14
C ASN A 171 -50.19 4.67 -5.37
N ASN A 172 -50.92 3.78 -6.02
CA ASN A 172 -52.09 4.19 -6.81
C ASN A 172 -53.26 3.23 -6.57
N PRO A 173 -53.95 3.32 -5.43
CA PRO A 173 -55.30 2.79 -5.34
C PRO A 173 -56.25 3.78 -6.04
N LEU A 174 -56.77 3.32 -7.18
CA LEU A 174 -58.12 3.51 -7.71
C LEU A 174 -59.02 4.61 -7.11
N GLY A 175 -59.68 5.35 -8.00
CA GLY A 175 -60.98 6.00 -7.77
C GLY A 175 -61.02 7.36 -8.47
N GLY A 176 -61.80 7.61 -9.51
CA GLY A 176 -63.16 7.12 -9.76
C GLY A 176 -64.12 8.28 -9.49
N ARG A 177 -64.69 8.80 -10.59
CA ARG A 177 -65.65 9.92 -10.73
C ARG A 177 -65.05 11.30 -10.99
#